data_AF-A0A3B3Y188-F1
#
_entry.id   AF-A0A3B3Y188-F1
#
_cell.length_a   1.000
_cell.length_b   1.000
_cell.length_c   1.000
_cell.angle_alpha   90.00
_cell.angle_beta   90.00
_cell.angle_gamma   90.00
#
_symmetry.space_group_name_H-M   'P 1'
#
loop_
_entity.id
_entity.type
_entity.pdbx_description
1 polymer ?
#
loop_
_entity_poly.entity_id
_entity_poly.type
_entity_poly.pdbx_seq_one_letter_code
_entity_poly.pdbx_strand_id
1 'polypeptide(L)'
;RQYQARIFGQKKDEESAGGNRAGAGGKKASAAQLRIQKDINELNLPKTCEISFPDDDDLLNFRLIISPDEGFYKGGKFVFSFKVGQGYPHDPPKVKCETMVYHPNIDLEGNVCLNILREDWKPVLTINSIIYGLQYLFLEPNPEDPLNKEAAEVLQTNRRLFEQNVHRSLRGGYVGATYFERCLK
;
A
#
# COMPACT_ATOMS: atom_id res chain seq x y z
N ARG A 1 11.03 8.75 -10.72
CA ARG A 1 11.65 9.37 -11.93
C ARG A 1 12.47 8.38 -12.75
N GLN A 2 13.33 7.53 -12.15
CA GLN A 2 14.12 6.53 -12.90
C GLN A 2 13.27 5.43 -13.58
N TYR A 3 12.24 4.90 -12.91
CA TYR A 3 11.33 3.90 -13.53
C TYR A 3 10.54 4.46 -14.71
N GLN A 4 9.98 5.68 -14.58
CA GLN A 4 9.29 6.34 -15.69
C GLN A 4 10.23 6.48 -16.91
N ALA A 5 11.48 6.88 -16.72
CA ALA A 5 12.45 6.98 -17.81
C ALA A 5 12.72 5.63 -18.52
N ARG A 6 12.74 4.52 -17.78
CA ARG A 6 12.97 3.17 -18.33
C ARG A 6 11.76 2.65 -19.13
N ILE A 7 10.54 2.92 -18.65
CA ILE A 7 9.29 2.56 -19.35
C ILE A 7 9.09 3.38 -20.63
N PHE A 8 9.44 4.68 -20.62
CA PHE A 8 9.46 5.48 -21.85
C PHE A 8 10.54 5.01 -22.84
N GLY A 9 11.64 4.43 -22.36
CA GLY A 9 12.66 3.78 -23.19
C GLY A 9 12.10 2.57 -23.94
N GLN A 10 11.43 1.65 -23.23
CA GLN A 10 10.81 0.46 -23.83
C GLN A 10 9.73 0.82 -24.87
N LYS A 11 8.92 1.86 -24.65
CA LYS A 11 7.94 2.33 -25.65
C LYS A 11 8.57 2.81 -26.97
N LYS A 12 9.72 3.48 -26.90
CA LYS A 12 10.44 3.93 -28.11
C LYS A 12 11.05 2.77 -28.90
N ASP A 13 11.47 1.72 -28.21
CA ASP A 13 12.03 0.52 -28.84
C ASP A 13 10.94 -0.35 -29.48
N GLU A 14 9.72 -0.39 -28.90
CA GLU A 14 8.58 -1.11 -29.48
C GLU A 14 7.94 -0.38 -30.68
N GLU A 15 7.83 0.95 -30.66
CA GLU A 15 7.23 1.73 -31.77
C GLU A 15 8.16 1.85 -33.00
N SER A 16 9.48 1.68 -32.83
CA SER A 16 10.45 1.72 -33.93
C SER A 16 10.64 0.37 -34.64
N ALA A 17 10.11 -0.72 -34.09
CA ALA A 17 10.24 -2.08 -34.62
C ALA A 17 9.05 -2.51 -35.51
N GLY A 18 8.59 -1.63 -36.41
CA GLY A 18 7.66 -1.99 -37.49
C GLY A 18 8.34 -2.86 -38.54
N GLY A 19 8.43 -4.18 -38.31
CA GLY A 19 9.06 -5.12 -39.23
C GLY A 19 8.50 -6.54 -39.10
N ASN A 20 7.88 -7.01 -40.17
CA ASN A 20 7.27 -8.34 -40.35
C ASN A 20 8.22 -9.47 -39.89
N ARG A 21 7.96 -10.08 -38.73
CA ARG A 21 8.56 -11.36 -38.29
C ARG A 21 7.47 -12.28 -37.74
N ALA A 22 7.10 -13.28 -38.54
CA ALA A 22 6.44 -14.48 -38.06
C ALA A 22 7.43 -15.25 -37.16
N GLY A 23 7.00 -15.62 -35.95
CA GLY A 23 7.72 -16.57 -35.09
C GLY A 23 8.40 -15.99 -33.85
N ALA A 24 7.62 -15.54 -32.87
CA ALA A 24 7.93 -15.66 -31.44
C ALA A 24 6.61 -15.44 -30.67
N GLY A 25 6.17 -16.42 -29.88
CA GLY A 25 4.91 -16.37 -29.13
C GLY A 25 4.94 -15.37 -27.97
N GLY A 26 4.96 -14.07 -28.28
CA GLY A 26 4.77 -13.02 -27.28
C GLY A 26 3.39 -13.18 -26.66
N LYS A 27 3.33 -13.57 -25.38
CA LYS A 27 2.07 -13.60 -24.63
C LYS A 27 1.48 -12.19 -24.66
N LYS A 28 0.28 -12.05 -25.24
CA LYS A 28 -0.46 -10.78 -25.17
C LYS A 28 -0.61 -10.38 -23.71
N ALA A 29 -0.28 -9.13 -23.40
CA ALA A 29 -0.46 -8.58 -22.05
C ALA A 29 -1.92 -8.72 -21.61
N SER A 30 -2.16 -9.18 -20.38
CA SER A 30 -3.53 -9.29 -19.85
C SER A 30 -4.14 -7.91 -19.62
N ALA A 31 -5.47 -7.82 -19.53
CA ALA A 31 -6.16 -6.57 -19.22
C ALA A 31 -5.65 -5.98 -17.88
N ALA A 32 -5.41 -6.84 -16.88
CA ALA A 32 -4.79 -6.46 -15.61
C ALA A 32 -3.38 -5.87 -15.81
N GLN A 33 -2.54 -6.48 -16.65
CA GLN A 33 -1.19 -5.99 -16.94
C GLN A 33 -1.23 -4.59 -17.60
N LEU A 34 -2.09 -4.40 -18.60
CA LEU A 34 -2.24 -3.11 -19.27
C LEU A 34 -2.74 -2.03 -18.29
N ARG A 35 -3.69 -2.40 -17.42
CA ARG A 35 -4.27 -1.49 -16.46
C ARG A 35 -3.29 -1.12 -15.34
N ILE A 36 -2.59 -2.08 -14.73
CA ILE A 36 -1.60 -1.78 -13.69
C ILE A 36 -0.45 -0.95 -14.25
N GLN A 37 -0.01 -1.24 -15.48
CA GLN A 37 1.03 -0.47 -16.15
C GLN A 37 0.64 1.01 -16.27
N LYS A 38 -0.62 1.29 -16.60
CA LYS A 38 -1.15 2.66 -16.62
C LYS A 38 -1.13 3.28 -15.22
N ASP A 39 -1.69 2.60 -14.22
CA ASP A 39 -1.79 3.12 -12.85
C ASP A 39 -0.41 3.40 -12.24
N ILE A 40 0.59 2.53 -12.47
CA ILE A 40 1.97 2.74 -12.03
C ILE A 40 2.64 3.92 -12.74
N ASN A 41 2.37 4.11 -14.04
CA ASN A 41 2.91 5.25 -14.79
C ASN A 41 2.33 6.58 -14.34
N GLU A 42 1.08 6.59 -13.88
CA GLU A 42 0.35 7.78 -13.41
C GLU A 42 0.46 7.99 -11.90
N LEU A 43 1.37 7.28 -11.21
CA LEU A 43 1.57 7.44 -9.77
C LEU A 43 1.95 8.88 -9.40
N ASN A 44 1.25 9.41 -8.40
CA ASN A 44 1.55 10.68 -7.77
C ASN A 44 1.69 10.45 -6.26
N LEU A 45 2.91 10.10 -5.84
CA LEU A 45 3.16 9.72 -4.45
C LEU A 45 3.32 10.94 -3.54
N PRO A 46 2.65 10.97 -2.38
CA PRO A 46 2.99 11.87 -1.28
C PRO A 46 4.48 11.74 -0.90
N LYS A 47 5.08 12.81 -0.35
CA LYS A 47 6.49 12.78 0.11
C LYS A 47 6.76 11.74 1.21
N THR A 48 5.73 11.36 1.93
CA THR A 48 5.74 10.36 3.00
C THR A 48 5.64 8.93 2.45
N CYS A 49 5.49 8.74 1.14
CA CYS A 49 5.28 7.45 0.51
C CYS A 49 6.40 7.12 -0.48
N GLU A 50 6.89 5.88 -0.43
CA GLU A 50 7.86 5.32 -1.37
C GLU A 50 7.32 3.98 -1.91
N ILE A 51 7.58 3.69 -3.18
CA ILE A 51 7.20 2.40 -3.79
C ILE A 51 8.47 1.66 -4.20
N SER A 52 8.47 0.34 -4.04
CA SER A 52 9.58 -0.53 -4.43
C SER A 52 9.07 -1.78 -5.13
N PHE A 53 9.76 -2.17 -6.20
CA PHE A 53 9.48 -3.38 -6.98
C PHE A 53 10.62 -4.36 -6.72
N PRO A 54 10.39 -5.51 -6.06
CA PRO A 54 11.43 -6.50 -5.84
C PRO A 54 11.95 -7.11 -7.15
N ASP A 55 11.09 -7.18 -8.16
CA ASP A 55 11.40 -7.61 -9.52
C ASP A 55 10.93 -6.49 -10.48
N ASP A 56 11.85 -5.98 -11.30
CA ASP A 56 11.59 -4.90 -12.25
C ASP A 56 10.60 -5.30 -13.36
N ASP A 57 10.49 -6.59 -13.65
CA ASP A 57 9.61 -7.14 -14.68
C ASP A 57 8.22 -7.52 -14.12
N ASP A 58 8.04 -7.47 -12.79
CA ASP A 58 6.77 -7.78 -12.11
C ASP A 58 6.12 -6.54 -11.50
N LEU A 59 5.25 -5.90 -12.29
CA LEU A 59 4.43 -4.77 -11.82
C LEU A 59 3.22 -5.19 -10.97
N LEU A 60 2.92 -6.49 -10.87
CA LEU A 60 1.76 -7.00 -10.14
C LEU A 60 2.07 -7.21 -8.66
N ASN A 61 3.35 -7.34 -8.29
CA ASN A 61 3.78 -7.50 -6.90
C ASN A 61 4.79 -6.40 -6.54
N PHE A 62 4.41 -5.53 -5.61
CA PHE A 62 5.26 -4.44 -5.17
C PHE A 62 5.02 -4.12 -3.70
N ARG A 63 5.89 -3.28 -3.14
CA ARG A 63 5.75 -2.78 -1.77
C ARG A 63 5.55 -1.27 -1.76
N LEU A 64 4.69 -0.82 -0.87
CA LEU A 64 4.53 0.58 -0.49
C LEU A 64 5.14 0.76 0.90
N ILE A 65 5.92 1.81 1.08
CA ILE A 65 6.47 2.25 2.36
C ILE A 65 5.81 3.58 2.69
N ILE A 66 5.16 3.67 3.84
CA ILE A 66 4.60 4.92 4.37
C ILE A 66 5.41 5.33 5.59
N SER A 67 5.90 6.56 5.60
CA SER A 67 6.62 7.21 6.70
C SER A 67 5.91 8.51 7.09
N PRO A 68 4.89 8.46 7.97
CA PRO A 68 4.15 9.65 8.37
C PRO A 68 5.07 10.69 9.04
N ASP A 69 4.87 11.96 8.71
CA ASP A 69 5.60 13.11 9.25
C ASP A 69 4.77 13.94 10.25
N GLU A 70 3.51 13.57 10.43
CA GLU A 70 2.55 14.13 11.38
C GLU A 70 1.62 13.05 11.96
N GLY A 71 0.70 13.45 12.84
CA GLY A 71 -0.24 12.54 13.50
C GLY A 71 0.43 11.63 14.55
N PHE A 72 -0.34 10.64 15.05
CA PHE A 72 0.11 9.71 16.10
C PHE A 72 1.30 8.85 15.68
N TYR A 73 1.39 8.55 14.38
CA TYR A 73 2.37 7.63 13.81
C TYR A 73 3.61 8.32 13.25
N LYS A 74 3.79 9.62 13.56
CA LYS A 74 4.93 10.42 13.12
C LYS A 74 6.25 9.73 13.46
N GLY A 75 7.11 9.62 12.44
CA GLY A 75 8.43 9.00 12.56
C GLY A 75 8.42 7.47 12.51
N GLY A 76 7.26 6.83 12.36
CA GLY A 76 7.15 5.42 12.00
C GLY A 76 7.51 5.15 10.54
N LYS A 77 7.75 3.87 10.23
CA LYS A 77 7.96 3.35 8.88
C LYS A 77 7.16 2.05 8.72
N PHE A 78 6.16 2.07 7.85
CA PHE A 78 5.21 0.98 7.66
C PHE A 78 5.30 0.44 6.24
N VAL A 79 5.51 -0.85 6.10
CA VAL A 79 5.64 -1.54 4.81
C VAL A 79 4.36 -2.29 4.51
N PHE A 80 3.84 -2.12 3.31
CA PHE A 80 2.67 -2.82 2.79
C PHE A 80 3.06 -3.58 1.53
N SER A 81 2.65 -4.85 1.44
CA SER A 81 2.71 -5.61 0.20
C SER A 81 1.42 -5.41 -0.61
N PHE A 82 1.58 -5.25 -1.91
CA PHE A 82 0.52 -5.20 -2.90
C PHE A 82 0.63 -6.40 -3.81
N LYS A 83 -0.49 -7.07 -4.05
CA LYS A 83 -0.63 -8.16 -5.02
C LYS A 83 -1.83 -7.93 -5.90
N VAL A 84 -1.57 -7.57 -7.15
CA VAL A 84 -2.59 -7.33 -8.17
C VAL A 84 -2.97 -8.64 -8.84
N GLY A 85 -4.25 -9.01 -8.75
CA GLY A 85 -4.78 -10.22 -9.38
C GLY A 85 -5.09 -10.04 -10.87
N GLN A 86 -5.33 -11.14 -11.58
CA GLN A 86 -5.71 -11.09 -12.99
C GLN A 86 -7.11 -10.49 -13.23
N GLY A 87 -7.95 -10.41 -12.19
CA GLY A 87 -9.25 -9.73 -12.23
C GLY A 87 -9.17 -8.20 -12.13
N TYR A 88 -7.98 -7.61 -11.94
CA TYR A 88 -7.82 -6.16 -11.87
C TYR A 88 -8.21 -5.50 -13.21
N PRO A 89 -9.03 -4.43 -13.22
CA PRO A 89 -9.50 -3.62 -12.08
C PRO A 89 -10.89 -3.99 -11.53
N HIS A 90 -11.50 -5.09 -11.98
CA HIS A 90 -12.80 -5.51 -11.46
C HIS A 90 -12.69 -5.94 -9.98
N ASP A 91 -11.62 -6.67 -9.66
CA ASP A 91 -11.26 -7.00 -8.27
C ASP A 91 -10.19 -6.01 -7.76
N PRO A 92 -10.23 -5.63 -6.47
CA PRO A 92 -9.18 -4.81 -5.87
C PRO A 92 -7.86 -5.59 -5.74
N PRO A 93 -6.71 -4.90 -5.67
CA PRO A 93 -5.46 -5.52 -5.25
C PRO A 93 -5.57 -6.05 -3.81
N LYS A 94 -4.87 -7.16 -3.52
CA LYS A 94 -4.69 -7.60 -2.14
C LYS A 94 -3.59 -6.78 -1.49
N VAL A 95 -3.87 -6.20 -0.34
CA VAL A 95 -2.91 -5.40 0.43
C VAL A 95 -2.75 -5.99 1.83
N LYS A 96 -1.51 -6.14 2.28
CA LYS A 96 -1.18 -6.52 3.66
C LYS A 96 -0.11 -5.60 4.25
N CYS A 97 -0.27 -5.23 5.51
CA CYS A 97 0.78 -4.60 6.29
C CYS A 97 1.80 -5.68 6.69
N GLU A 98 3.06 -5.51 6.31
CA GLU A 98 4.18 -6.37 6.72
C GLU A 98 4.79 -5.89 8.05
N THR A 99 4.47 -4.67 8.48
CA THR A 99 4.97 -4.09 9.74
C THR A 99 3.94 -4.28 10.85
N MET A 100 4.34 -4.94 11.94
CA MET A 100 3.50 -5.04 13.13
C MET A 100 3.30 -3.65 13.75
N VAL A 101 2.03 -3.23 13.92
CA VAL A 101 1.70 -1.88 14.36
C VAL A 101 0.46 -1.87 15.26
N TYR A 102 0.48 -1.05 16.30
CA TYR A 102 -0.70 -0.80 17.12
C TYR A 102 -1.61 0.20 16.41
N HIS A 103 -2.65 -0.29 15.71
CA HIS A 103 -3.54 0.53 14.89
C HIS A 103 -4.98 -0.01 14.87
N PRO A 104 -6.03 0.84 14.98
CA PRO A 104 -7.43 0.38 14.96
C PRO A 104 -7.80 -0.45 13.71
N ASN A 105 -7.35 -0.03 12.54
CA ASN A 105 -7.71 -0.65 11.25
C ASN A 105 -6.69 -1.69 10.72
N ILE A 106 -5.71 -2.11 11.51
CA ILE A 106 -4.72 -3.13 11.11
C ILE A 106 -4.61 -4.17 12.24
N ASP A 107 -4.76 -5.45 11.92
CA ASP A 107 -4.56 -6.54 12.90
C ASP A 107 -3.10 -7.03 12.95
N LEU A 108 -2.83 -7.97 13.86
CA LEU A 108 -1.48 -8.49 14.07
C LEU A 108 -1.02 -9.40 12.91
N GLU A 109 -1.95 -9.93 12.12
CA GLU A 109 -1.70 -10.72 10.91
C GLU A 109 -1.52 -9.85 9.64
N GLY A 110 -1.53 -8.52 9.81
CA GLY A 110 -1.28 -7.54 8.77
C GLY A 110 -2.46 -7.30 7.84
N ASN A 111 -3.66 -7.79 8.16
CA ASN A 111 -4.85 -7.45 7.39
C ASN A 111 -5.23 -5.99 7.63
N VAL A 112 -5.69 -5.32 6.58
CA VAL A 112 -6.06 -3.89 6.61
C VAL A 112 -7.56 -3.74 6.41
N CYS A 113 -8.20 -2.91 7.23
CA CYS A 113 -9.57 -2.45 7.02
C CYS A 113 -9.54 -1.09 6.34
N LEU A 114 -9.67 -1.10 5.01
CA LEU A 114 -9.86 0.07 4.18
C LEU A 114 -11.03 -0.24 3.25
N ASN A 115 -12.11 0.53 3.35
CA ASN A 115 -13.37 0.33 2.62
C ASN A 115 -13.18 0.16 1.10
N ILE A 116 -12.30 0.97 0.49
CA ILE A 116 -12.01 0.88 -0.95
C ILE A 116 -11.23 -0.38 -1.36
N LEU A 117 -10.76 -1.20 -0.42
CA LEU A 117 -10.22 -2.54 -0.73
C LEU A 117 -11.30 -3.63 -0.64
N ARG A 118 -12.55 -3.26 -0.37
CA ARG A 118 -13.67 -4.16 -0.09
C ARG A 118 -14.95 -3.65 -0.77
N GLU A 119 -15.99 -3.31 -0.02
CA GLU A 119 -17.32 -2.93 -0.50
C GLU A 119 -17.33 -1.68 -1.39
N ASP A 120 -16.43 -0.73 -1.12
CA ASP A 120 -16.37 0.53 -1.85
C ASP A 120 -15.39 0.48 -3.03
N TRP A 121 -14.79 -0.68 -3.32
CA TRP A 121 -13.99 -0.83 -4.52
C TRP A 121 -14.85 -0.62 -5.76
N LYS A 122 -14.34 0.21 -6.68
CA LYS A 122 -14.90 0.40 -8.02
C LYS A 122 -13.76 0.35 -9.03
N PRO A 123 -13.97 -0.21 -10.23
CA PRO A 123 -12.91 -0.30 -11.25
C PRO A 123 -12.32 1.05 -11.71
N VAL A 124 -12.98 2.17 -11.38
CA VAL A 124 -12.45 3.53 -11.63
C VAL A 124 -11.34 3.93 -10.64
N LEU A 125 -11.29 3.31 -9.47
CA LEU A 125 -10.23 3.54 -8.48
C LEU A 125 -8.91 2.96 -8.97
N THR A 126 -7.82 3.56 -8.52
CA THR A 126 -6.46 3.26 -8.98
C THR A 126 -5.54 2.91 -7.81
N ILE A 127 -4.30 2.51 -8.10
CA ILE A 127 -3.27 2.35 -7.07
C ILE A 127 -3.05 3.65 -6.28
N ASN A 128 -3.10 4.83 -6.92
CA ASN A 128 -3.04 6.11 -6.21
C ASN A 128 -4.16 6.22 -5.15
N SER A 129 -5.40 5.88 -5.51
CA SER A 129 -6.55 5.92 -4.58
C SER A 129 -6.30 5.09 -3.33
N ILE A 130 -5.71 3.90 -3.49
CA ILE A 130 -5.37 3.01 -2.38
C ILE A 130 -4.24 3.60 -1.53
N ILE A 131 -3.18 4.13 -2.15
CA ILE A 131 -2.05 4.74 -1.44
C ILE A 131 -2.52 5.91 -0.57
N TYR A 132 -3.36 6.80 -1.11
CA TYR A 132 -3.94 7.89 -0.34
C TYR A 132 -4.84 7.39 0.80
N GLY A 133 -5.64 6.34 0.56
CA GLY A 133 -6.45 5.73 1.60
C GLY A 133 -5.61 5.14 2.74
N LEU A 134 -4.53 4.42 2.42
CA LEU A 134 -3.60 3.88 3.41
C LEU A 134 -2.87 4.97 4.18
N GLN A 135 -2.41 6.03 3.51
CA GLN A 135 -1.81 7.18 4.18
C GLN A 135 -2.79 7.83 5.15
N TYR A 136 -4.05 8.01 4.73
CA TYR A 136 -5.07 8.65 5.54
C TYR A 136 -5.38 7.87 6.81
N LEU A 137 -5.33 6.53 6.80
CA LEU A 137 -5.49 5.72 8.02
C LEU A 137 -4.48 6.10 9.11
N PHE A 138 -3.24 6.46 8.76
CA PHE A 138 -2.24 6.91 9.73
C PHE A 138 -2.43 8.36 10.22
N LEU A 139 -3.18 9.18 9.46
CA LEU A 139 -3.52 10.55 9.86
C LEU A 139 -4.74 10.55 10.77
N GLU A 140 -5.81 9.88 10.33
CA GLU A 140 -7.10 9.79 11.01
C GLU A 140 -7.56 8.32 11.09
N PRO A 141 -7.09 7.57 12.11
CA PRO A 141 -7.54 6.19 12.31
C PRO A 141 -9.05 6.12 12.53
N ASN A 142 -9.71 5.14 11.92
CA ASN A 142 -11.16 5.00 11.98
C ASN A 142 -11.58 3.99 13.08
N PRO A 143 -12.34 4.43 14.11
CA PRO A 143 -12.78 3.53 15.18
C PRO A 143 -14.09 2.77 14.90
N GLU A 144 -14.83 3.07 13.82
CA GLU A 144 -16.18 2.54 13.58
C GLU A 144 -16.19 1.05 13.20
N ASP A 145 -15.23 0.60 12.38
CA ASP A 145 -15.05 -0.82 11.99
C ASP A 145 -13.60 -1.30 12.19
N PRO A 146 -13.17 -1.47 13.46
CA PRO A 146 -11.78 -1.75 13.77
C PRO A 146 -11.47 -3.25 13.70
N LEU A 147 -10.28 -3.58 13.21
CA LEU A 147 -9.71 -4.93 13.35
C LEU A 147 -9.08 -5.11 14.74
N ASN A 148 -8.52 -4.04 15.29
CA ASN A 148 -8.01 -4.00 16.65
C ASN A 148 -8.98 -3.20 17.55
N LYS A 149 -9.91 -3.93 18.18
CA LYS A 149 -10.96 -3.36 19.03
C LYS A 149 -10.40 -2.60 20.24
N GLU A 150 -9.34 -3.11 20.87
CA GLU A 150 -8.68 -2.45 22.00
C GLU A 150 -8.10 -1.09 21.58
N ALA A 151 -7.39 -1.04 20.45
CA ALA A 151 -6.84 0.21 19.94
C ALA A 151 -7.93 1.23 19.60
N ALA A 152 -9.04 0.78 19.03
CA ALA A 152 -10.19 1.64 18.71
C ALA A 152 -10.91 2.17 19.95
N GLU A 153 -11.10 1.34 20.96
CA GLU A 153 -11.71 1.74 22.24
C GLU A 153 -10.85 2.79 22.94
N VAL A 154 -9.54 2.58 23.03
CA VAL A 154 -8.61 3.55 23.64
C VAL A 154 -8.58 4.86 22.85
N LEU A 155 -8.64 4.81 21.51
CA LEU A 155 -8.72 6.02 20.69
C LEU A 155 -9.96 6.88 21.01
N GLN A 156 -11.12 6.23 21.16
CA GLN A 156 -12.39 6.92 21.44
C GLN A 156 -12.47 7.44 22.88
N THR A 157 -12.00 6.64 23.84
CA THR A 157 -12.19 6.92 25.27
C THR A 157 -11.06 7.76 25.87
N ASN A 158 -9.82 7.60 25.37
CA ASN A 158 -8.65 8.28 25.91
C ASN A 158 -7.56 8.49 24.84
N ARG A 159 -7.75 9.55 24.04
CA ARG A 159 -6.83 9.95 22.96
C ARG A 159 -5.36 10.08 23.40
N ARG A 160 -5.11 10.55 24.63
CA ARG A 160 -3.75 10.69 25.16
C ARG A 160 -3.10 9.34 25.47
N LEU A 161 -3.86 8.40 26.03
CA LEU A 161 -3.38 7.03 26.24
C LEU A 161 -3.13 6.33 24.91
N PHE A 162 -3.99 6.54 23.92
CA PHE A 162 -3.78 6.02 22.57
C PHE A 162 -2.44 6.49 22.00
N GLU A 163 -2.17 7.80 22.03
CA GLU A 163 -0.89 8.38 21.61
C GLU A 163 0.31 7.76 22.35
N GLN A 164 0.20 7.59 23.67
CA GLN A 164 1.26 6.97 24.48
C GLN A 164 1.51 5.51 24.08
N ASN A 165 0.44 4.73 23.84
CA ASN A 165 0.53 3.35 23.40
C ASN A 165 1.15 3.24 22.00
N VAL A 166 0.76 4.12 21.06
CA VAL A 166 1.37 4.22 19.74
C VAL A 166 2.87 4.49 19.88
N HIS A 167 3.27 5.57 20.55
CA HIS A 167 4.69 5.92 20.72
C HIS A 167 5.52 4.83 21.40
N ARG A 168 4.94 4.12 22.38
CA ARG A 168 5.58 2.99 23.03
C ARG A 168 5.77 1.83 22.05
N SER A 169 4.73 1.47 21.30
CA SER A 169 4.79 0.39 20.31
C SER A 169 5.82 0.68 19.21
N LEU A 170 5.88 1.92 18.69
CA LEU A 170 6.83 2.29 17.63
C LEU A 170 8.30 2.09 18.05
N ARG A 171 8.62 2.31 19.33
CA ARG A 171 9.97 2.15 19.89
C ARG A 171 10.37 0.69 20.17
N GLY A 172 9.44 -0.25 20.03
CA GLY A 172 9.60 -1.63 20.47
C GLY A 172 9.19 -1.79 21.93
N GLY A 173 8.00 -2.32 22.18
CA GLY A 173 7.48 -2.37 23.55
C GLY A 173 6.12 -3.04 23.67
N TYR A 174 5.72 -3.28 24.93
CA TYR A 174 4.43 -3.89 25.25
C TYR A 174 3.30 -2.87 25.33
N VAL A 175 2.19 -3.20 24.67
CA VAL A 175 0.87 -2.60 24.94
C VAL A 175 -0.04 -3.75 25.41
N GLY A 176 -0.50 -3.66 26.65
CA GLY A 176 -1.12 -4.80 27.32
C GLY A 176 -0.16 -5.99 27.40
N ALA A 177 -0.60 -7.16 26.92
CA ALA A 177 0.20 -8.39 26.86
C ALA A 177 0.97 -8.57 25.54
N THR A 178 0.76 -7.70 24.55
CA THR A 178 1.32 -7.85 23.20
C THR A 178 2.58 -7.02 23.05
N TYR A 179 3.68 -7.65 22.66
CA TYR A 179 4.91 -6.96 22.26
C TYR A 179 4.81 -6.52 20.80
N PHE A 180 5.07 -5.24 20.53
CA PHE A 180 5.18 -4.71 19.18
C PHE A 180 6.66 -4.48 18.86
N GLU A 181 7.10 -4.95 17.69
CA GLU A 181 8.45 -4.73 17.20
C GLU A 181 8.70 -3.24 16.89
N ARG A 182 9.96 -2.80 17.04
CA ARG A 182 10.35 -1.41 16.74
C ARG A 182 10.18 -1.12 15.25
N CYS A 183 9.39 -0.10 14.91
CA CYS A 183 9.11 0.31 13.54
C CYS A 183 9.32 1.82 13.28
N LEU A 184 10.17 2.49 14.06
CA LEU A 184 10.62 3.85 13.74
C LEU A 184 11.53 3.90 12.50
N LYS A 185 11.37 4.95 11.69
CA LYS A 185 12.20 5.29 10.51
C LYS A 185 13.68 5.44 10.85
#